data_AF-A0A1Z9C424-F1
#
_entry.id   AF-A0A1Z9C424-F1
#
_cell.length_a   1.000
_cell.length_b   1.000
_cell.length_c   1.000
_cell.angle_alpha   90.00
_cell.angle_beta   90.00
_cell.angle_gamma   90.00
#
_symmetry.space_group_name_H-M   'P 1'
#
loop_
_entity.id
_entity.type
_entity.pdbx_description
1 polymer ?
#
loop_
_entity_poly.entity_id
_entity_poly.type
_entity_poly.pdbx_seq_one_letter_code
_entity_poly.pdbx_strand_id
1 'polypeptide(L)'
;NKDFVNVESVQDKKAAVREAILRLEAPALEGKSRFAEDPEVQAAVQQVMKLDQANSDHLNREMASLKESVETQTQTGTRLRRVHGAYAQRQTSASWQAVT
;
A
#
# COMPACT_ATOMS: atom_id res chain seq x y z
N ASN A 1 46.24 -4.44 45.48
CA ASN A 1 47.01 -3.69 44.48
C ASN A 1 46.09 -3.44 43.29
N LYS A 2 45.60 -2.21 43.09
CA LYS A 2 44.71 -1.90 41.96
C LYS A 2 45.60 -1.67 40.74
N ASP A 3 45.31 -2.37 39.64
CA ASP A 3 46.11 -2.35 38.41
C ASP A 3 45.88 -1.06 37.62
N PHE A 4 46.39 0.05 38.17
CA PHE A 4 46.29 1.39 37.56
C PHE A 4 47.20 1.54 36.34
N VAL A 5 48.16 0.62 36.14
CA VAL A 5 49.11 0.63 35.02
C VAL A 5 48.39 0.38 33.68
N ASN A 6 47.25 -0.31 33.72
CA ASN A 6 46.52 -0.74 32.52
C ASN A 6 45.35 0.17 32.12
N VAL A 7 45.09 1.24 32.89
CA VAL A 7 43.92 2.09 32.69
C VAL A 7 43.96 2.81 31.33
N GLU A 8 45.13 3.31 30.93
CA GLU A 8 45.32 4.00 29.66
C GLU A 8 45.02 3.08 28.47
N SER A 9 45.60 1.86 28.46
CA SER A 9 45.34 0.85 27.43
C SER A 9 43.85 0.46 27.34
N VAL A 10 43.16 0.40 28.48
CA VAL A 10 41.72 0.10 28.51
C VAL A 10 40.90 1.28 27.96
N GLN A 11 41.29 2.53 28.24
CA GLN A 11 40.62 3.71 27.68
C GLN A 11 40.82 3.80 26.16
N ASP A 12 42.00 3.48 25.66
CA ASP A 12 42.29 3.47 24.22
C ASP A 12 41.45 2.42 23.48
N LYS A 13 41.39 1.19 24.03
CA LYS A 13 40.53 0.13 23.49
C LYS A 13 39.07 0.53 23.51
N LYS A 14 38.62 1.19 24.59
CA LYS A 14 37.26 1.69 24.71
C LYS A 14 36.96 2.77 23.67
N ALA A 15 37.90 3.67 23.40
CA ALA A 15 37.77 4.69 22.37
C ALA A 15 37.68 4.07 20.97
N ALA A 16 38.55 3.11 20.66
CA ALA A 16 38.54 2.39 19.38
C ALA A 16 37.22 1.61 19.16
N VAL A 17 36.74 0.91 20.19
CA VAL A 17 35.45 0.19 20.12
C VAL A 17 34.30 1.18 19.96
N ARG A 18 34.32 2.31 20.68
CA ARG A 18 33.29 3.35 20.54
C ARG A 18 33.27 3.95 19.14
N GLU A 19 34.44 4.16 18.52
CA GLU A 19 34.53 4.64 17.15
C GLU A 19 33.99 3.61 16.15
N ALA A 20 34.32 2.32 16.34
CA ALA A 20 33.78 1.24 15.52
C ALA A 20 32.25 1.15 15.63
N ILE A 21 31.70 1.25 16.85
CA ILE A 21 30.26 1.32 17.09
C ILE A 21 29.66 2.54 16.40
N LEU A 22 30.26 3.73 16.54
CA LEU A 22 29.75 4.94 15.89
C LEU A 22 29.79 4.85 14.36
N ARG A 23 30.71 4.11 13.75
CA ARG A 23 30.68 3.82 12.30
C ARG A 23 29.58 2.81 11.95
N LEU A 24 29.32 1.84 12.82
CA LEU A 24 28.29 0.81 12.64
C LEU A 24 26.87 1.27 13.00
N GLU A 25 26.73 2.31 13.82
CA GLU A 25 25.48 2.87 14.31
C GLU A 25 25.35 4.35 13.96
N ALA A 26 26.18 4.84 13.02
CA ALA A 26 26.17 6.24 12.58
C ALA A 26 24.72 6.67 12.40
N PRO A 27 24.22 7.59 13.24
CA PRO A 27 22.82 7.98 13.20
C PRO A 27 22.48 8.43 11.79
N ALA A 28 21.26 8.12 11.33
CA ALA A 28 20.72 8.70 10.13
C ALA A 28 20.77 10.23 10.27
N LEU A 29 21.83 10.85 9.73
CA LEU A 29 21.94 12.30 9.70
C LEU A 29 20.79 12.77 8.79
N GLU A 30 19.92 13.61 9.35
CA GLU A 30 18.82 14.23 8.60
C GLU A 30 17.79 13.25 8.01
N GLY A 31 17.58 12.10 8.67
CA GLY A 31 16.56 11.12 8.25
C GLY A 31 16.94 10.28 7.03
N LYS A 32 18.17 10.40 6.53
CA LYS A 32 18.70 9.54 5.47
C LYS A 32 19.45 8.36 6.08
N SER A 33 19.19 7.16 5.55
CA SER A 33 20.01 5.99 5.86
C SER A 33 21.48 6.29 5.52
N ARG A 34 22.42 5.82 6.34
CA ARG A 34 23.86 5.87 6.01
C ARG A 34 24.21 5.20 4.69
N PHE A 35 23.34 4.30 4.21
CA PHE A 35 23.49 3.60 2.94
C PHE A 35 22.74 4.29 1.79
N ALA A 36 22.19 5.49 1.99
CA ALA A 36 21.44 6.19 0.95
C ALA A 36 22.29 6.52 -0.30
N GLU A 37 23.60 6.68 -0.11
CA GLU A 37 24.57 6.91 -1.20
C GLU A 37 25.19 5.61 -1.74
N ASP A 38 24.82 4.46 -1.17
CA ASP A 38 25.31 3.16 -1.65
C ASP A 38 24.62 2.82 -3.00
N PRO A 39 25.38 2.61 -4.09
CA PRO A 39 24.82 2.31 -5.40
C PRO A 39 23.91 1.07 -5.43
N GLU A 40 24.21 0.04 -4.64
CA GLU A 40 23.40 -1.18 -4.58
C GLU A 40 22.05 -0.89 -3.91
N VAL A 41 22.07 -0.08 -2.85
CA VAL A 41 20.85 0.34 -2.14
C VAL A 41 20.00 1.26 -3.01
N GLN A 42 20.62 2.20 -3.75
CA GLN A 42 19.91 3.04 -4.70
C GLN A 42 19.26 2.21 -5.83
N ALA A 43 19.97 1.23 -6.38
CA ALA A 43 19.43 0.34 -7.40
C ALA A 43 18.26 -0.48 -6.88
N ALA A 44 18.36 -1.04 -5.66
CA ALA A 44 17.29 -1.78 -5.02
C ALA A 44 16.05 -0.91 -4.77
N VAL A 45 16.23 0.31 -4.23
CA VAL A 45 15.14 1.27 -4.01
C VAL A 45 14.45 1.62 -5.34
N GLN A 46 15.22 1.91 -6.39
CA GLN A 46 14.66 2.19 -7.71
C GLN A 46 13.85 1.01 -8.26
N GLN A 47 14.30 -0.23 -8.04
CA GLN A 47 13.58 -1.42 -8.47
C GLN A 47 12.25 -1.56 -7.72
N VAL A 48 12.26 -1.35 -6.40
CA VAL A 48 11.03 -1.37 -5.57
C VAL A 48 10.05 -0.29 -6.04
N MET A 49 10.52 0.93 -6.28
CA MET A 49 9.66 2.03 -6.77
C MET A 49 9.02 1.70 -8.14
N LYS A 50 9.76 1.05 -9.04
CA LYS A 50 9.22 0.62 -10.34
C LYS A 50 8.13 -0.43 -10.18
N LEU A 51 8.33 -1.41 -9.29
CA LEU A 51 7.32 -2.42 -8.99
C LEU A 51 6.08 -1.81 -8.36
N ASP A 52 6.26 -0.86 -7.44
CA ASP A 52 5.15 -0.16 -6.78
C ASP A 52 4.32 0.67 -7.76
N GLN A 53 4.98 1.36 -8.69
CA GLN A 53 4.29 2.08 -9.76
C GLN A 53 3.50 1.14 -10.67
N ALA A 54 4.10 0.03 -11.10
CA ALA A 54 3.44 -0.95 -11.96
C ALA A 54 2.22 -1.58 -11.27
N ASN A 55 2.34 -1.89 -9.98
CA ASN A 55 1.25 -2.42 -9.17
C ASN A 55 0.13 -1.39 -9.00
N SER A 56 0.48 -0.13 -8.72
CA SER A 56 -0.49 0.95 -8.60
C SER A 56 -1.29 1.16 -9.89
N ASP A 57 -0.61 1.14 -11.04
CA ASP A 57 -1.27 1.25 -12.35
C ASP A 57 -2.18 0.06 -12.64
N HIS A 58 -1.77 -1.16 -12.26
CA HIS A 58 -2.59 -2.35 -12.40
C HIS A 58 -3.86 -2.28 -11.52
N LEU A 59 -3.71 -1.95 -10.24
CA LEU A 59 -4.82 -1.79 -9.29
C LEU A 59 -5.81 -0.72 -9.75
N ASN A 60 -5.32 0.39 -10.30
CA ASN A 60 -6.17 1.45 -10.84
C ASN A 60 -7.04 0.94 -12.01
N ARG A 61 -6.50 0.10 -12.89
CA ARG A 61 -7.28 -0.51 -13.99
C ARG A 61 -8.31 -1.50 -13.47
N GLU A 62 -7.95 -2.34 -12.50
CA GLU A 62 -8.88 -3.29 -11.89
C GLU A 62 -10.03 -2.57 -11.18
N MET A 63 -9.72 -1.50 -10.43
CA MET A 63 -10.73 -0.69 -9.75
C MET A 63 -11.68 -0.02 -10.76
N ALA A 64 -11.15 0.48 -11.88
CA ALA A 64 -11.98 1.06 -12.95
C ALA A 64 -12.93 0.01 -13.56
N SER A 65 -12.43 -1.19 -13.84
CA SER A 65 -13.26 -2.30 -14.35
C SER A 65 -14.32 -2.74 -13.34
N LEU A 66 -13.95 -2.83 -12.06
CA LEU A 66 -14.90 -3.17 -10.99
C LEU A 66 -16.00 -2.12 -10.88
N LYS A 67 -15.65 -0.83 -10.95
CA LYS A 67 -16.63 0.26 -10.92
C LYS A 67 -17.62 0.16 -12.07
N GLU A 68 -17.14 -0.06 -13.29
CA GLU A 68 -17.98 -0.23 -14.48
C GLU A 68 -18.93 -1.44 -14.33
N SER A 69 -18.43 -2.56 -13.79
CA SER A 69 -19.24 -3.75 -13.52
C SER A 69 -20.36 -3.45 -12.51
N VAL A 70 -20.05 -2.75 -11.42
CA VAL A 70 -21.03 -2.38 -10.38
C VAL A 70 -22.08 -1.41 -10.92
N GLU A 71 -21.68 -0.43 -11.73
CA GLU A 71 -22.60 0.50 -12.40
C GLU A 71 -23.55 -0.26 -13.34
N THR A 72 -23.01 -1.17 -14.15
CA THR A 72 -23.80 -2.02 -15.07
C THR A 72 -24.80 -2.90 -14.31
N GLN A 73 -24.38 -3.52 -13.21
CA GLN A 73 -25.25 -4.33 -12.36
C GLN A 73 -26.37 -3.49 -11.75
N THR A 74 -26.06 -2.29 -11.28
CA THR A 74 -27.04 -1.36 -10.68
C THR A 74 -28.07 -0.89 -11.71
N GLN A 75 -27.62 -0.54 -12.92
CA GLN A 75 -28.49 -0.16 -14.02
C GLN A 75 -29.41 -1.32 -14.42
N THR A 76 -28.86 -2.54 -14.51
CA THR A 76 -29.62 -3.76 -14.82
C THR A 76 -30.69 -4.03 -13.76
N GLY A 77 -30.34 -4.00 -12.48
CA GLY A 77 -31.29 -4.19 -11.39
C GLY A 77 -32.40 -3.15 -11.37
N THR A 78 -32.06 -1.88 -11.65
CA THR A 78 -33.04 -0.80 -11.78
C THR A 78 -34.00 -1.04 -12.96
N ARG A 79 -33.46 -1.48 -14.10
CA ARG A 79 -34.26 -1.79 -15.29
C ARG A 79 -35.23 -2.94 -15.02
N LEU A 80 -34.77 -4.03 -14.42
CA LEU A 80 -35.61 -5.17 -14.06
C LEU A 80 -36.74 -4.76 -13.10
N ARG A 81 -36.44 -3.95 -12.08
CA ARG A 81 -37.44 -3.43 -11.14
C ARG A 81 -38.53 -2.62 -11.87
N ARG A 82 -38.15 -1.76 -12.82
CA ARG A 82 -39.11 -0.97 -13.63
C ARG A 82 -39.97 -1.88 -14.51
N VAL A 83 -39.36 -2.88 -15.17
CA VAL A 83 -40.09 -3.84 -16.00
C VAL A 83 -41.10 -4.60 -15.15
N HIS A 84 -40.70 -5.16 -14.00
CA HIS A 84 -41.62 -5.84 -13.09
C HIS A 84 -42.76 -4.93 -12.61
N GLY A 85 -42.46 -3.67 -12.26
CA GLY A 85 -43.49 -2.70 -11.90
C GLY A 85 -44.51 -2.47 -13.01
N ALA A 86 -44.05 -2.27 -14.25
CA ALA A 86 -44.93 -2.07 -15.40
C ALA A 86 -45.77 -3.32 -15.72
N TYR A 87 -45.19 -4.52 -15.62
CA TYR A 87 -45.91 -5.78 -15.80
C TYR A 87 -46.98 -5.97 -14.72
N ALA A 88 -46.65 -5.72 -13.44
CA ALA A 88 -47.61 -5.81 -12.35
C ALA A 88 -48.78 -4.85 -12.56
N GLN A 89 -48.52 -3.59 -12.94
CA GLN A 89 -49.56 -2.60 -13.21
C GLN A 89 -50.51 -3.02 -14.34
N ARG A 90 -49.99 -3.62 -15.42
CA ARG A 90 -50.82 -4.15 -16.52
C ARG A 90 -51.66 -5.35 -16.10
N GLN A 91 -51.11 -6.24 -15.26
CA GLN A 91 -51.89 -7.35 -14.71
C GLN A 91 -53.03 -6.85 -13.81
N THR A 92 -52.77 -5.84 -12.98
CA THR A 92 -53.82 -5.23 -12.17
C THR A 92 -54.92 -4.62 -13.03
N SER A 93 -54.60 -3.87 -14.09
CA SER A 93 -55.64 -3.31 -14.97
C SER A 93 -56.41 -4.39 -15.75
N ALA A 94 -55.73 -5.45 -16.20
CA ALA A 94 -56.37 -6.58 -16.88
C ALA A 94 -57.31 -7.36 -15.93
N SER A 95 -56.96 -7.50 -14.65
CA SER A 95 -57.82 -8.17 -13.67
C SER A 95 -59.12 -7.42 -13.40
N TRP A 96 -59.13 -6.08 -13.50
CA TRP A 96 -60.37 -5.29 -13.40
C TRP A 96 -61.22 -5.37 -14.68
N GLN A 97 -60.60 -5.57 -15.86
CA GLN A 97 -61.32 -5.73 -17.12
C GLN A 97 -61.84 -7.16 -17.36
N ALA A 98 -61.25 -8.17 -16.72
CA ALA A 98 -61.72 -9.55 -16.80
C ALA A 98 -62.90 -9.85 -15.84
N VAL A 99 -63.18 -8.95 -14.90
CA VAL A 99 -64.37 -9.00 -14.03
C VAL A 99 -65.45 -8.09 -14.63
N THR A 100 -66.00 -8.51 -15.76
CA THR A 100 -67.26 -8.01 -16.34
C THR A 100 -67.95 -9.18 -17.03
#